data_AF-A0A2S6RMZ6-F1
#
_entry.id   AF-A0A2S6RMZ6-F1
#
_cell.length_a   1.000
_cell.length_b   1.000
_cell.length_c   1.000
_cell.angle_alpha   90.00
_cell.angle_beta   90.00
_cell.angle_gamma   90.00
#
_symmetry.space_group_name_H-M   'P 1'
#
loop_
_entity.id
_entity.type
_entity.pdbx_description
1 polymer ?
#
loop_
_entity_poly.entity_id
_entity_poly.type
_entity_poly.pdbx_seq_one_letter_code
_entity_poly.pdbx_strand_id
1 'polypeptide(L)'
;MWSKEEVDILKKLWSRGEPARIIALQLRTTRNAVIGKANRLKLPKHPSRLEDNEDINYEENNNVEELYQPKICSHSNCNMTSQPGREYCAFHCRLIIEEQKKQKQAS
;
A
#
# COMPACT_ATOMS: atom_id res chain seq x y z
N MET A 1 23.48 -6.18 -2.39
CA MET A 1 24.31 -5.46 -1.40
C MET A 1 24.47 -4.04 -1.90
N TRP A 2 24.37 -3.01 -1.05
CA TRP A 2 24.46 -1.62 -1.49
C TRP A 2 25.93 -1.19 -1.65
N SER A 3 26.31 -0.75 -2.85
CA SER A 3 27.63 -0.16 -3.10
C SER A 3 27.72 1.27 -2.54
N LYS A 4 28.93 1.82 -2.42
CA LYS A 4 29.11 3.21 -1.96
C LYS A 4 28.52 4.20 -2.96
N GLU A 5 28.68 3.91 -4.25
CA GLU A 5 28.19 4.71 -5.37
C GLU A 5 26.66 4.74 -5.41
N GLU A 6 26.01 3.57 -5.21
CA GLU A 6 24.55 3.48 -5.13
C GLU A 6 23.99 4.29 -3.94
N VAL A 7 24.70 4.27 -2.80
CA VAL A 7 24.32 5.07 -1.62
C VAL A 7 24.46 6.56 -1.89
N ASP A 8 25.48 6.98 -2.63
CA ASP A 8 25.68 8.39 -2.96
C ASP A 8 24.60 8.91 -3.93
N ILE A 9 24.30 8.12 -4.97
CA ILE A 9 23.21 8.40 -5.91
C ILE A 9 21.87 8.46 -5.16
N LEU A 10 21.61 7.50 -4.26
CA LEU A 10 20.41 7.50 -3.42
C LEU A 10 20.29 8.80 -2.62
N LYS A 11 21.35 9.22 -1.92
CA LYS A 11 21.35 10.47 -1.13
C LYS A 11 21.04 11.68 -2.01
N LYS A 12 21.69 11.78 -3.17
CA LYS A 12 21.52 12.90 -4.11
C LYS A 12 20.10 12.98 -4.65
N LEU A 13 19.53 11.86 -5.08
CA LEU A 13 18.15 11.83 -5.61
C LEU A 13 17.12 12.05 -4.49
N TRP A 14 17.35 11.47 -3.31
CA TRP A 14 16.49 11.64 -2.15
C TRP A 14 16.39 13.09 -1.69
N SER A 15 17.51 13.79 -1.60
CA SER A 15 17.55 15.22 -1.24
C SER A 15 16.90 16.12 -2.29
N ARG A 16 16.84 15.69 -3.55
CA ARG A 16 16.10 16.39 -4.62
C ARG A 16 14.58 16.19 -4.54
N GLY A 17 14.11 15.24 -3.72
CA GLY A 17 12.70 14.90 -3.64
C GLY A 17 12.21 13.94 -4.72
N GLU A 18 13.13 13.19 -5.35
CA GLU A 18 12.74 12.21 -6.36
C GLU A 18 11.94 11.06 -5.74
N PRO A 19 10.76 10.72 -6.28
CA PRO A 19 9.95 9.65 -5.72
C PRO A 19 10.73 8.34 -5.64
N ALA A 20 10.59 7.61 -4.52
CA ALA A 20 11.32 6.36 -4.29
C ALA A 20 11.15 5.32 -5.42
N ARG A 21 10.05 5.37 -6.18
CA ARG A 21 9.83 4.53 -7.37
C ARG A 21 10.80 4.89 -8.50
N ILE A 22 11.06 6.17 -8.75
CA ILE A 22 11.98 6.66 -9.78
C ILE A 22 13.42 6.32 -9.39
N ILE A 23 13.79 6.58 -8.13
CA ILE A 23 15.09 6.20 -7.58
C ILE A 23 15.32 4.68 -7.73
N ALA A 24 14.29 3.89 -7.45
CA ALA A 24 14.37 2.43 -7.57
C ALA A 24 14.62 1.97 -9.00
N LEU A 25 14.01 2.60 -10.01
CA LEU A 25 14.27 2.31 -11.42
C LEU A 25 15.72 2.61 -11.79
N GLN A 26 16.26 3.74 -11.33
CA GLN A 26 17.61 4.16 -11.66
C GLN A 26 18.69 3.31 -10.98
N LEU A 27 18.45 2.88 -9.74
CA LEU A 27 19.34 2.01 -8.97
C LEU A 27 19.04 0.52 -9.18
N ARG A 28 18.15 0.17 -10.12
CA ARG A 28 17.73 -1.21 -10.43
C ARG A 28 17.35 -2.02 -9.19
N THR A 29 16.63 -1.37 -8.27
CA THR A 29 16.20 -1.93 -6.99
C THR A 29 14.68 -1.76 -6.81
N THR A 30 14.13 -2.06 -5.63
CA THR A 30 12.70 -1.87 -5.35
C THR A 30 12.43 -0.59 -4.58
N ARG A 31 11.21 -0.04 -4.71
CA ARG A 31 10.76 1.12 -3.91
C ARG A 31 11.01 0.90 -2.41
N ASN A 32 10.72 -0.30 -1.92
CA ASN A 32 10.86 -0.62 -0.51
C ASN A 32 12.32 -0.72 -0.08
N ALA A 33 13.22 -1.21 -0.96
CA ALA A 33 14.64 -1.22 -0.70
C ALA A 33 15.22 0.20 -0.59
N VAL A 34 14.79 1.12 -1.46
CA VAL A 34 15.13 2.55 -1.41
C VAL A 34 14.68 3.17 -0.09
N ILE A 35 13.39 3.05 0.25
CA ILE A 35 12.81 3.61 1.49
C ILE A 35 13.54 3.04 2.71
N GLY A 36 13.69 1.71 2.77
CA GLY A 36 14.36 1.05 3.88
C GLY A 36 15.81 1.47 4.02
N LYS A 37 16.53 1.66 2.90
CA LYS A 37 17.92 2.13 2.92
C LYS A 37 18.01 3.58 3.38
N ALA A 38 17.17 4.48 2.86
CA ALA A 38 17.12 5.88 3.29
C ALA A 38 16.86 6.02 4.79
N ASN A 39 15.92 5.23 5.32
CA ASN A 39 15.61 5.19 6.76
C ASN A 39 16.81 4.68 7.60
N ARG A 40 17.47 3.60 7.17
CA ARG A 40 18.68 3.07 7.86
C ARG A 40 19.85 4.04 7.82
N LEU A 41 19.94 4.88 6.79
CA LEU A 41 20.93 5.96 6.66
C LEU A 41 20.55 7.22 7.46
N LYS A 42 19.39 7.25 8.12
CA LYS A 42 18.84 8.41 8.84
C LYS A 42 18.80 9.68 7.98
N LEU A 43 18.49 9.55 6.70
CA LEU A 43 18.28 10.70 5.81
C LEU A 43 17.07 11.52 6.27
N PRO A 44 17.04 12.85 5.99
CA PRO A 44 15.88 13.67 6.29
C PRO A 44 14.62 13.13 5.63
N LYS A 45 13.46 13.49 6.18
CA LYS A 45 12.16 13.11 5.60
C LYS A 45 12.12 13.52 4.13
N HIS A 46 11.62 12.62 3.28
CA HIS A 46 11.45 12.90 1.87
C HIS A 46 10.56 14.15 1.69
N PRO A 47 10.89 15.08 0.80
CA PRO A 47 10.09 16.28 0.53
C PRO A 47 8.60 16.00 0.33
N SER A 48 8.25 14.93 -0.39
CA SER A 48 6.85 14.52 -0.57
C SER A 48 6.10 14.13 0.71
N ARG A 49 6.78 13.97 1.86
CA ARG A 49 6.15 13.73 3.17
C ARG A 49 6.06 14.99 4.03
N LEU A 50 6.65 16.09 3.57
CA LEU A 50 6.53 17.38 4.22
C LEU A 50 5.22 18.05 3.78
N GLU A 51 4.80 17.82 2.53
CA GLU A 51 3.52 18.30 1.99
C GLU A 51 2.30 17.62 2.64
N ASP A 52 2.44 16.40 3.16
CA ASP A 52 1.38 15.72 3.93
C ASP A 52 1.18 16.31 5.36
N ASN A 53 1.84 17.41 5.73
CA ASN A 53 1.52 18.18 6.95
C ASN A 53 0.54 19.34 6.67
N GLU A 54 -0.20 19.30 5.56
CA GLU A 54 -1.56 19.82 5.68
C GLU A 54 -2.30 18.81 6.54
N ASP A 55 -2.52 19.18 7.81
CA ASP A 55 -3.49 18.51 8.66
C ASP A 55 -4.74 18.32 7.79
N ILE A 56 -4.99 17.08 7.35
CA ILE A 56 -6.28 16.72 6.79
C ILE A 56 -7.23 17.00 7.95
N ASN A 57 -7.87 18.16 7.91
CA ASN A 57 -8.92 18.51 8.83
C ASN A 57 -10.05 17.54 8.48
N TYR A 58 -10.06 16.39 9.15
CA TYR A 58 -11.23 15.56 9.27
C TYR A 58 -12.24 16.42 10.00
N GLU A 59 -12.89 17.35 9.29
CA GLU A 59 -14.06 18.02 9.82
C GLU A 59 -14.99 16.91 10.30
N GLU A 60 -15.28 16.97 11.60
CA GLU A 60 -16.16 16.10 12.35
C GLU A 60 -17.58 16.15 11.77
N ASN A 61 -17.79 15.58 10.59
CA ASN A 61 -19.13 15.23 10.16
C ASN A 61 -19.48 13.91 10.86
N ASN A 62 -19.86 14.05 12.13
CA ASN A 62 -20.17 12.99 13.09
C ASN A 62 -21.43 12.16 12.75
N ASN A 63 -21.78 12.01 11.47
CA ASN A 63 -22.78 11.03 11.04
C ASN A 63 -22.12 9.89 10.25
N VAL A 64 -21.23 9.17 10.95
CA VAL A 64 -20.53 7.97 10.45
C VAL A 64 -21.53 6.84 10.14
N GLU A 65 -22.71 6.86 10.78
CA GLU A 65 -23.79 5.87 10.62
C GLU A 65 -24.42 5.90 9.21
N GLU A 66 -24.53 7.09 8.60
CA GLU A 66 -25.20 7.25 7.30
C GLU A 66 -24.31 6.87 6.10
N LEU A 67 -22.99 6.82 6.29
CA LEU A 67 -22.01 6.53 5.23
C LEU A 67 -21.66 5.04 5.08
N TYR A 68 -21.91 4.20 6.10
CA TYR A 68 -21.57 2.78 6.06
C TYR A 68 -22.82 1.89 6.09
N GLN A 69 -23.38 1.64 4.91
CA GLN A 69 -24.40 0.60 4.76
C GLN A 69 -23.71 -0.77 4.59
N PRO A 70 -23.85 -1.71 5.55
CA PRO A 70 -23.25 -3.03 5.43
C PRO A 70 -23.91 -3.79 4.27
N LYS A 71 -23.13 -4.05 3.21
CA LYS A 71 -23.58 -4.83 2.06
C LYS A 71 -23.62 -6.32 2.42
N ILE A 72 -24.60 -7.05 1.87
CA ILE A 72 -24.68 -8.51 2.03
C ILE A 72 -23.80 -9.20 0.96
N CYS A 73 -23.32 -10.39 1.28
CA CYS A 73 -22.58 -11.26 0.38
C CYS A 73 -23.37 -11.57 -0.90
N SER A 74 -22.70 -11.50 -2.05
CA SER A 74 -23.27 -11.80 -3.36
C SER A 74 -23.55 -13.28 -3.64
N HIS A 75 -23.04 -14.18 -2.80
CA HIS A 75 -23.26 -15.62 -2.98
C HIS A 75 -24.67 -16.02 -2.55
N SER A 76 -25.33 -16.84 -3.38
CA SER A 76 -26.64 -17.42 -3.09
C SER A 76 -26.62 -18.15 -1.74
N ASN A 77 -27.67 -17.97 -0.95
CA ASN A 77 -27.84 -18.55 0.39
C ASN A 77 -26.78 -18.09 1.43
N CYS A 78 -26.13 -16.94 1.20
CA CYS A 78 -25.21 -16.35 2.17
C CYS A 78 -25.74 -15.03 2.71
N ASN A 79 -26.09 -15.03 3.99
CA ASN A 79 -26.59 -13.83 4.69
C ASN A 79 -25.49 -13.08 5.46
N MET A 80 -24.23 -13.37 5.18
CA MET A 80 -23.09 -12.72 5.84
C MET A 80 -22.78 -11.38 5.20
N THR A 81 -22.30 -10.43 6.00
CA THR A 81 -21.84 -9.13 5.53
C THR A 81 -20.62 -9.29 4.62
N SER A 82 -20.63 -8.57 3.51
CA SER A 82 -19.52 -8.44 2.58
C SER A 82 -18.33 -7.73 3.23
N GLN A 83 -17.13 -8.12 2.81
CA GLN A 83 -15.93 -7.44 3.26
C GLN A 83 -15.84 -6.03 2.65
N PRO A 84 -15.27 -5.04 3.35
CA PRO A 84 -15.04 -3.71 2.78
C PRO A 84 -14.31 -3.79 1.43
N GLY A 85 -14.87 -3.13 0.41
CA GLY A 85 -14.32 -3.15 -0.96
C GLY A 85 -14.49 -4.47 -1.71
N ARG A 86 -15.28 -5.43 -1.21
CA ARG A 86 -15.61 -6.70 -1.90
C ARG A 86 -17.12 -6.93 -1.92
N GLU A 87 -17.56 -7.78 -2.83
CA GLU A 87 -18.98 -8.16 -2.97
C GLU A 87 -19.35 -9.42 -2.17
N TYR A 88 -18.40 -10.04 -1.49
CA TYR A 88 -18.59 -11.31 -0.79
C TYR A 88 -17.99 -11.28 0.62
N CYS A 89 -18.48 -12.18 1.48
CA CYS A 89 -18.06 -12.28 2.87
C CYS A 89 -16.66 -12.89 3.05
N ALA A 90 -16.13 -12.86 4.28
CA ALA A 90 -14.81 -13.41 4.60
C ALA A 90 -14.68 -14.91 4.26
N PHE A 91 -15.75 -15.68 4.46
CA PHE A 91 -15.79 -17.10 4.14
C PHE A 91 -15.61 -17.35 2.64
N HIS A 92 -16.40 -16.68 1.80
CA HIS A 92 -16.28 -16.81 0.35
C HIS A 92 -14.97 -16.23 -0.19
N CYS A 93 -14.42 -15.19 0.45
CA CYS A 93 -13.08 -14.69 0.13
C CYS A 93 -12.03 -15.79 0.26
N ARG A 94 -12.07 -16.55 1.36
CA ARG A 94 -11.15 -17.68 1.58
C ARG A 94 -11.31 -18.75 0.51
N LEU A 95 -12.54 -19.15 0.19
CA LEU A 95 -12.82 -20.18 -0.82
C LEU A 95 -12.28 -19.78 -2.20
N ILE A 96 -12.55 -18.55 -2.65
CA ILE A 96 -12.05 -18.02 -3.93
C ILE A 96 -10.52 -18.04 -3.96
N ILE A 97 -9.86 -17.61 -2.89
CA ILE A 97 -8.39 -17.61 -2.80
C ILE A 97 -7.84 -19.05 -2.85
N GLU A 98 -8.47 -20.00 -2.16
CA GLU A 98 -8.07 -21.42 -2.17
C GLU A 98 -8.25 -22.03 -3.57
N GLU A 99 -9.33 -21.73 -4.27
CA GLU A 99 -9.58 -22.20 -5.63
C GLU A 99 -8.55 -21.64 -6.63
N GLN A 100 -8.27 -20.33 -6.57
CA GLN A 100 -7.24 -19.70 -7.39
C GLN A 100 -5.84 -20.30 -7.16
N LYS A 101 -5.54 -20.71 -5.92
CA LYS A 101 -4.27 -21.41 -5.62
C LYS A 101 -4.23 -22.80 -6.25
N LYS A 102 -5.33 -23.55 -6.21
CA LYS A 102 -5.42 -24.88 -6.84
C LYS A 102 -5.24 -24.80 -8.36
N GLN A 103 -5.90 -23.83 -9.02
CA GLN A 103 -5.77 -23.61 -10.46
C GLN A 103 -4.32 -23.31 -10.88
N LYS A 104 -3.58 -22.53 -10.08
CA LYS A 104 -2.16 -22.21 -10.31
C LYS A 104 -1.21 -23.39 -10.10
N GLN A 105 -1.58 -24.37 -9.27
CA GLN A 105 -0.77 -25.58 -9.04
C GLN A 105 -1.01 -26.65 -10.11
N ALA A 106 -2.15 -26.59 -10.78
CA ALA A 106 -2.54 -27.51 -11.85
C ALA A 106 -2.09 -27.06 -13.26
N SER A 107 -1.56 -25.83 -13.38
CA SER A 107 -0.97 -25.27 -14.60
C SER A 107 0.54 -25.29 -14.53
#